data_AF-A0A0D2LQQ2-F1
#
_entry.id   AF-A0A0D2LQQ2-F1
#
_cell.length_a   1.000
_cell.length_b   1.000
_cell.length_c   1.000
_cell.angle_alpha   90.00
_cell.angle_beta   90.00
_cell.angle_gamma   90.00
#
_symmetry.space_group_name_H-M   'P 1'
#
loop_
_entity.id
_entity.type
_entity.pdbx_description
1 polymer ?
#
loop_
_entity_poly.entity_id
_entity_poly.type
_entity_poly.pdbx_seq_one_letter_code
_entity_poly.pdbx_strand_id
1 'polypeptide(L)'
;MCPAPPAPPPQLLETLSRRLRVSLGIITGRWGLPLPFKVKLMAVVGTPVTVRQVAREDPGFDAAVDEAHAAYVAALTALYHRHRDAYGWRDRPLVIV
;
A
#
# COMPACT_ATOMS: atom_id res chain seq x y z
N MET A 1 -1.65 -20.05 0.09
CA MET A 1 -3.12 -20.11 0.02
C MET A 1 -3.68 -18.83 0.62
N CYS A 2 -4.07 -17.85 -0.22
CA CYS A 2 -4.71 -16.63 0.27
C CYS A 2 -6.18 -16.95 0.60
N PRO A 3 -6.71 -16.52 1.77
CA PRO A 3 -8.14 -16.64 2.04
C PRO A 3 -8.94 -15.78 1.06
N ALA A 4 -10.12 -16.28 0.68
CA ALA A 4 -11.05 -15.60 -0.22
C ALA A 4 -11.42 -14.19 0.30
N PRO A 5 -11.72 -13.21 -0.60
CA PRO A 5 -12.11 -11.87 -0.19
C PRO A 5 -13.38 -11.91 0.67
N PRO A 6 -13.45 -11.11 1.76
CA PRO A 6 -14.62 -11.08 2.63
C PRO A 6 -15.84 -10.51 1.88
N ALA A 7 -17.02 -11.02 2.21
CA ALA A 7 -18.30 -10.54 1.70
C ALA A 7 -18.46 -9.02 1.93
N PRO A 8 -19.20 -8.30 1.05
CA PRO A 8 -19.42 -6.87 1.22
C PRO A 8 -20.09 -6.58 2.58
N PRO A 9 -19.67 -5.51 3.28
CA PRO A 9 -20.22 -5.18 4.58
C PRO A 9 -21.74 -4.89 4.46
N PRO A 10 -22.57 -5.36 5.41
CA PRO A 10 -24.01 -5.07 5.39
C PRO A 10 -24.28 -3.56 5.43
N GLN A 11 -25.30 -3.10 4.71
CA GLN A 11 -25.70 -1.68 4.55
C GLN A 11 -25.89 -0.92 5.89
N LEU A 12 -26.13 -1.67 6.97
CA LEU A 12 -26.21 -1.15 8.34
C LEU A 12 -24.89 -0.49 8.80
N LEU A 13 -23.73 -1.07 8.43
CA LEU A 13 -22.41 -0.57 8.81
C LEU A 13 -22.03 0.70 8.04
N GLU A 14 -22.52 0.84 6.81
CA GLU A 14 -22.33 2.06 6.03
C GLU A 14 -23.08 3.24 6.65
N THR A 15 -24.30 3.02 7.12
CA THR A 15 -25.09 4.05 7.79
C THR A 15 -24.46 4.45 9.13
N LEU A 16 -23.94 3.47 9.89
CA LEU A 16 -23.25 3.70 11.16
C LEU A 16 -21.88 4.38 10.98
N SER A 17 -21.11 4.01 9.96
CA SER A 17 -19.81 4.64 9.67
C SER A 17 -19.97 6.10 9.22
N ARG A 18 -20.97 6.40 8.38
CA ARG A 18 -21.32 7.77 7.99
C ARG A 18 -21.76 8.62 9.18
N ARG A 19 -22.51 8.03 10.13
CA ARG A 19 -22.99 8.72 11.35
C ARG A 19 -21.89 8.96 12.37
N LEU A 20 -20.95 8.02 12.52
CA LEU A 20 -19.83 8.12 13.47
C LEU A 20 -18.59 8.80 12.87
N ARG A 21 -18.54 9.04 11.55
CA ARG A 21 -17.36 9.52 10.81
C ARG A 21 -16.10 8.68 11.05
N VAL A 22 -16.28 7.38 11.25
CA VAL A 22 -15.19 6.43 11.46
C VAL A 22 -15.33 5.29 10.45
N SER A 23 -14.23 4.88 9.83
CA SER A 23 -14.19 3.70 8.97
C SER A 23 -14.31 2.44 9.83
N LEU A 24 -15.53 1.92 9.96
CA LEU A 24 -15.82 0.68 10.66
C LEU A 24 -15.63 -0.50 9.71
N GLY A 25 -14.38 -0.91 9.53
CA GLY A 25 -14.06 -2.17 8.86
C GLY A 25 -14.27 -3.34 9.83
N ILE A 26 -15.13 -4.30 9.48
CA ILE A 26 -15.17 -5.57 10.21
C ILE A 26 -13.97 -6.41 9.76
N ILE A 27 -12.96 -6.50 10.62
CA ILE A 27 -11.85 -7.43 10.45
C ILE A 27 -12.19 -8.67 11.28
N THR A 28 -12.62 -9.75 10.63
CA THR A 28 -12.88 -11.02 11.31
C THR A 28 -11.55 -11.71 11.64
N GLY A 29 -11.36 -11.98 12.93
CA GLY A 29 -10.20 -12.61 13.53
C GLY A 29 -10.37 -14.08 13.88
N ARG A 30 -9.47 -14.62 14.71
CA ARG A 30 -9.56 -16.00 15.23
C ARG A 30 -10.86 -16.15 16.04
N TRP A 31 -11.66 -17.18 15.76
CA TRP A 31 -12.98 -17.44 16.39
C TRP A 31 -14.09 -16.42 16.10
N GLY A 32 -13.98 -15.59 15.06
CA GLY A 32 -15.02 -14.60 14.71
C GLY A 32 -14.98 -13.32 15.56
N LEU A 33 -13.97 -13.15 16.40
CA LEU A 33 -13.71 -11.91 17.14
C LEU A 33 -13.22 -10.81 16.18
N PRO A 34 -13.53 -9.52 16.41
CA PRO A 34 -13.04 -8.40 15.60
C PRO A 34 -11.55 -8.09 15.86
N LEU A 35 -10.71 -9.10 16.03
CA LEU A 35 -9.30 -8.97 16.41
C LEU A 35 -8.39 -9.43 15.25
N PRO A 36 -7.52 -8.56 14.70
CA PRO A 36 -6.68 -8.91 13.57
C PRO A 36 -5.75 -10.10 13.87
N PHE A 37 -5.52 -10.94 12.87
CA PHE A 37 -4.57 -12.05 12.99
C PHE A 37 -3.14 -11.56 13.16
N LYS A 38 -2.38 -12.21 14.05
CA LYS A 38 -0.94 -11.97 14.19
C LYS A 38 -0.22 -12.50 12.95
N VAL A 39 0.09 -11.61 12.02
CA VAL A 39 0.92 -11.87 10.84
C VAL A 39 2.26 -11.17 11.00
N LYS A 40 3.34 -11.83 10.59
CA LYS A 40 4.67 -11.22 10.57
C LYS A 40 4.73 -10.26 9.40
N LEU A 41 4.83 -8.95 9.63
CA LEU A 41 5.04 -7.97 8.56
C LEU A 41 6.54 -7.76 8.37
N MET A 42 6.99 -7.73 7.11
CA MET A 42 8.36 -7.39 6.77
C MET A 42 8.35 -6.03 6.08
N ALA A 43 9.04 -5.06 6.67
CA ALA A 43 9.25 -3.74 6.11
C ALA A 43 10.72 -3.61 5.71
N VAL A 44 10.96 -3.05 4.52
CA VAL A 44 12.31 -2.74 4.03
C VAL A 44 12.33 -1.28 3.61
N VAL A 45 13.38 -0.57 3.97
CA VAL A 45 13.59 0.84 3.62
C VAL A 45 14.77 0.91 2.64
N GLY A 46 14.53 1.53 1.48
CA GLY A 46 15.53 1.71 0.44
C GLY A 46 16.36 2.99 0.63
N THR A 47 17.30 3.20 -0.29
CA THR A 47 18.08 4.44 -0.37
C THR A 47 17.16 5.63 -0.69
N PRO A 48 17.37 6.80 -0.06
CA PRO A 48 16.61 8.01 -0.37
C PRO A 48 16.75 8.44 -1.84
N VAL A 49 15.65 8.85 -2.45
CA VAL A 49 15.64 9.45 -3.80
C VAL A 49 15.84 10.95 -3.65
N THR A 50 16.82 11.51 -4.36
CA THR A 50 17.09 12.96 -4.34
C THR A 50 16.05 13.66 -5.21
N VAL A 51 15.37 14.66 -4.66
CA VAL A 51 14.35 15.45 -5.37
C VAL A 51 14.86 16.87 -5.56
N ARG A 52 14.81 17.38 -6.79
CA ARG A 52 15.06 18.79 -7.08
C ARG A 52 13.89 19.63 -6.60
N GLN A 53 14.16 20.65 -5.79
CA GLN A 53 13.15 21.61 -5.36
C GLN A 53 13.02 22.66 -6.46
N VAL A 54 11.96 22.56 -7.27
CA VAL A 54 11.65 23.48 -8.36
C VAL A 54 10.37 24.23 -8.01
N ALA A 55 10.31 25.53 -8.30
CA ALA A 55 9.10 26.32 -8.12
C ALA A 55 7.98 25.78 -9.02
N ARG A 56 6.73 25.84 -8.56
CA ARG A 56 5.59 25.30 -9.32
C ARG A 56 5.34 26.05 -10.63
N GLU A 57 5.76 27.31 -10.65
CA GLU A 57 5.61 28.22 -11.78
C GLU A 57 6.67 28.01 -12.87
N ASP A 58 7.68 27.18 -12.61
CA ASP A 58 8.74 26.87 -13.57
C ASP A 58 8.21 25.90 -14.65
N PRO A 59 8.43 26.18 -15.95
CA PRO A 59 8.04 25.27 -17.04
C PRO A 59 8.69 23.87 -16.95
N GLY A 60 9.77 23.72 -16.19
CA GLY A 60 10.44 22.44 -15.93
C GLY A 60 9.89 21.64 -14.73
N PHE A 61 8.88 22.15 -14.02
CA PHE A 61 8.34 21.50 -12.83
C PHE A 61 7.80 20.10 -13.11
N ASP A 62 6.95 19.94 -14.13
CA ASP A 62 6.35 18.65 -14.45
C ASP A 62 7.41 17.61 -14.84
N ALA A 63 8.40 18.01 -15.65
CA ALA A 63 9.51 17.13 -16.03
C ALA A 63 10.35 16.69 -14.82
N ALA A 64 10.57 17.58 -13.84
CA ALA A 64 11.29 17.24 -12.62
C ALA A 64 10.50 16.29 -11.71
N VAL A 65 9.16 16.42 -11.69
CA VAL A 65 8.28 15.49 -10.98
C VAL A 65 8.30 14.11 -11.63
N ASP A 66 8.21 14.05 -12.96
CA ASP A 66 8.27 12.79 -13.71
C ASP A 66 9.61 12.08 -13.53
N GLU A 67 10.73 12.82 -13.55
CA GLU A 67 12.07 12.30 -13.29
C GLU A 67 12.16 11.67 -11.88
N ALA A 68 11.69 12.40 -10.86
CA ALA A 68 11.70 11.92 -9.48
C ALA A 68 10.78 10.71 -9.28
N HIS A 69 9.60 10.72 -9.91
CA HIS A 69 8.65 9.61 -9.86
C HIS A 69 9.23 8.35 -10.53
N ALA A 70 9.83 8.49 -11.72
CA ALA A 70 10.48 7.39 -12.42
C ALA A 70 11.63 6.79 -11.59
N ALA A 71 12.47 7.63 -10.98
CA ALA A 71 13.54 7.18 -10.09
C ALA A 71 12.99 6.41 -8.87
N TYR A 72 11.91 6.90 -8.28
CA TYR A 72 11.23 6.25 -7.16
C TYR A 72 10.63 4.88 -7.55
N VAL A 73 9.89 4.81 -8.66
CA VAL A 73 9.27 3.57 -9.16
C VAL A 73 10.33 2.51 -9.46
N ALA A 74 11.44 2.90 -10.10
CA ALA A 74 12.55 2.00 -10.38
C ALA A 74 13.19 1.46 -9.09
N ALA A 75 13.47 2.32 -8.11
CA ALA A 75 14.05 1.94 -6.84
C ALA A 75 13.12 1.01 -6.03
N LEU A 76 11.83 1.33 -5.98
CA LEU A 76 10.82 0.53 -5.28
C LEU A 76 10.67 -0.86 -5.91
N THR A 77 10.62 -0.92 -7.24
CA THR A 77 10.52 -2.17 -8.00
C THR A 77 11.74 -3.06 -7.74
N ALA A 78 12.95 -2.49 -7.79
CA ALA A 78 14.18 -3.21 -7.50
C ALA A 78 14.23 -3.73 -6.04
N LEU A 79 13.79 -2.91 -5.07
CA LEU A 79 13.73 -3.29 -3.67
C LEU A 79 12.74 -4.44 -3.42
N TYR A 80 11.56 -4.36 -4.05
CA TYR A 80 10.55 -5.41 -3.97
C TYR A 80 11.08 -6.74 -4.51
N HIS A 81 11.62 -6.76 -5.73
CA HIS A 81 12.12 -7.99 -6.33
C HIS A 81 13.30 -8.60 -5.58
N ARG A 82 14.11 -7.79 -4.89
CA ARG A 82 15.20 -8.26 -4.04
C ARG A 82 14.73 -9.00 -2.79
N HIS A 83 13.63 -8.56 -2.18
CA HIS A 83 13.19 -9.07 -0.87
C HIS A 83 11.90 -9.90 -0.89
N ARG A 84 11.12 -9.89 -1.98
CA ARG A 84 9.84 -10.62 -2.07
C ARG A 84 9.98 -12.12 -1.82
N ASP A 85 11.08 -12.72 -2.27
CA ASP A 85 11.33 -14.16 -2.15
C ASP A 85 11.49 -14.56 -0.67
N ALA A 86 12.12 -13.71 0.15
CA ALA A 86 12.30 -13.94 1.59
C ALA A 86 10.98 -13.98 2.37
N TYR A 87 9.92 -13.40 1.82
CA TYR A 87 8.57 -13.39 2.39
C TYR A 87 7.64 -14.43 1.73
N GLY A 88 8.13 -15.21 0.77
CA GLY A 88 7.33 -16.18 0.03
C GLY A 88 6.41 -15.56 -1.04
N TRP A 89 6.75 -14.37 -1.54
CA TRP A 89 5.99 -13.63 -2.57
C TRP A 89 6.62 -13.72 -3.97
N ARG A 90 7.35 -14.80 -4.25
CA ARG A 90 8.02 -15.01 -5.55
C ARG A 90 7.07 -14.83 -6.74
N ASP A 91 5.87 -15.38 -6.65
CA ASP A 91 4.89 -15.43 -7.75
C ASP A 91 3.95 -14.21 -7.77
N ARG A 92 4.18 -13.22 -6.89
CA ARG A 92 3.37 -11.99 -6.85
C ARG A 92 4.12 -10.87 -7.58
N PRO A 93 3.61 -10.35 -8.70
CA PRO A 93 4.16 -9.16 -9.32
C PRO A 93 3.78 -7.91 -8.52
N LEU A 94 4.66 -6.91 -8.55
CA LEU A 94 4.36 -5.57 -8.06
C LEU A 94 3.49 -4.86 -9.10
N VAL A 95 2.39 -4.24 -8.67
CA VAL A 95 1.51 -3.42 -9.51
C VAL A 95 1.53 -2.00 -8.96
N ILE A 96 1.91 -1.05 -9.80
CA ILE A 96 1.91 0.40 -9.51
C ILE A 96 0.97 1.01 -10.56
N VAL A 97 -0.01 1.79 -10.12
CA VAL A 97 -1.08 2.41 -10.93
C VAL A 97 -1.02 3.92 -10.80
#